data_AF-A0A3C1YD73-F1
#
_entry.id   AF-A0A3C1YD73-F1
#
_cell.length_a   1.000
_cell.length_b   1.000
_cell.length_c   1.000
_cell.angle_alpha   90.00
_cell.angle_beta   90.00
_cell.angle_gamma   90.00
#
_symmetry.space_group_name_H-M   'P 1'
#
loop_
_entity.id
_entity.type
_entity.pdbx_description
1 polymer ?
#
loop_
_entity_poly.entity_id
_entity_poly.type
_entity_poly.pdbx_seq_one_letter_code
_entity_poly.pdbx_strand_id
1 'polypeptide(L)' 'LNYIKYDSIPDNFESLTKVRYKHQGEQSTLSNMDEEIKVLFHKKVEGIAPGQSAVFYEGKDVLGGGFIAKQ' A
#
# COMPACT_ATOMS: atom_id res chain seq x y z
N LEU A 1 8.31 -6.44 -3.35
CA LEU A 1 7.24 -6.35 -2.34
C LEU A 1 7.58 -7.27 -1.17
N ASN A 2 7.02 -7.02 0.01
CA ASN A 2 7.16 -7.89 1.18
C ASN A 2 5.78 -8.15 1.78
N TYR A 3 5.30 -9.40 1.73
CA TYR A 3 4.02 -9.78 2.30
C TYR A 3 4.20 -10.41 3.68
N ILE A 4 3.26 -10.13 4.59
CA ILE A 4 3.34 -10.57 5.99
C ILE A 4 2.17 -11.49 6.35
N LYS A 5 0.95 -11.12 5.98
CA LYS A 5 -0.26 -11.88 6.37
C LYS A 5 -0.67 -12.93 5.36
N TYR A 6 -0.49 -12.62 4.07
CA TYR A 6 -0.91 -13.46 2.95
C TYR A 6 0.28 -13.67 2.01
N ASP A 7 0.27 -14.73 1.21
CA ASP A 7 1.29 -14.93 0.17
C ASP A 7 1.14 -13.95 -1.00
N SER A 8 -0.07 -13.41 -1.19
CA SER A 8 -0.40 -12.35 -2.14
C SER A 8 -1.59 -11.52 -1.64
N ILE A 9 -1.72 -10.28 -2.14
CA ILE A 9 -2.87 -9.43 -1.87
C ILE A 9 -3.98 -9.80 -2.88
N PRO A 10 -5.25 -9.98 -2.48
CA PRO A 10 -6.34 -10.18 -3.46
C PRO A 10 -6.54 -8.97 -4.36
N ASP A 11 -7.05 -9.17 -5.58
CA ASP A 11 -7.41 -8.05 -6.46
C ASP A 11 -8.59 -7.24 -5.92
N ASN A 12 -8.50 -5.92 -6.09
CA ASN A 12 -9.48 -4.94 -5.60
C ASN A 12 -9.67 -4.98 -4.08
N PHE A 13 -8.61 -5.30 -3.34
CA PHE A 13 -8.65 -5.39 -1.89
C PHE A 13 -8.62 -4.00 -1.25
N GLU A 14 -9.59 -3.69 -0.40
CA GLU A 14 -9.62 -2.45 0.37
C GLU A 14 -8.68 -2.54 1.58
N SER A 15 -7.73 -1.61 1.65
CA SER A 15 -6.78 -1.53 2.75
C SER A 15 -6.44 -0.10 3.11
N LEU A 16 -5.96 0.07 4.34
CA LEU A 16 -5.37 1.32 4.76
C LEU A 16 -3.89 1.33 4.34
N THR A 17 -3.52 2.21 3.41
CA THR A 17 -2.13 2.37 2.97
C THR A 17 -1.46 3.54 3.68
N LYS A 18 -0.28 3.29 4.24
CA LYS A 18 0.56 4.27 4.91
C LYS A 18 1.87 4.44 4.16
N VAL A 19 2.05 5.60 3.55
CA VAL A 19 3.27 5.97 2.79
C VAL A 19 4.30 6.73 3.61
N ARG A 20 3.95 7.13 4.85
CA ARG A 20 4.82 7.90 5.76
C ARG A 20 4.59 7.47 7.21
N TYR A 21 5.67 7.34 7.98
CA TYR A 21 5.60 6.89 9.39
C TYR A 21 4.65 7.71 10.27
N LYS A 22 4.60 9.03 10.09
CA LYS A 22 3.74 9.93 10.89
C LYS A 22 2.30 10.08 10.32
N HIS A 23 2.02 9.53 9.15
CA HIS A 23 0.67 9.59 8.57
C HIS A 23 -0.23 8.55 9.24
N GLN A 24 -1.52 8.84 9.41
CA GLN A 24 -2.49 7.85 9.89
C GLN A 24 -2.79 6.75 8.86
N GLY A 25 -2.28 6.92 7.63
CA GLY A 25 -2.66 6.11 6.47
C GLY A 25 -3.93 6.66 5.80
N GLU A 26 -4.17 6.28 4.56
CA GLU A 26 -5.42 6.59 3.84
C GLU A 26 -6.04 5.32 3.27
N GLN A 27 -7.36 5.34 3.12
CA GLN A 27 -8.09 4.25 2.47
C GLN A 27 -7.69 4.14 1.00
N SER A 28 -7.48 2.91 0.57
CA SER A 28 -6.97 2.60 -0.76
C SER A 28 -7.41 1.23 -1.24
N THR A 29 -7.53 1.09 -2.55
CA THR A 29 -7.74 -0.21 -3.21
C THR A 29 -6.42 -0.70 -3.75
N LEU A 30 -6.08 -1.95 -3.43
CA LEU A 30 -4.91 -2.66 -3.93
C LEU A 30 -5.33 -3.56 -5.09
N SER A 31 -4.54 -3.55 -6.15
CA SER A 31 -4.68 -4.46 -7.29
C SER A 31 -3.31 -5.01 -7.66
N ASN A 32 -3.22 -6.28 -8.01
CA ASN A 32 -1.97 -6.85 -8.52
C ASN A 32 -1.74 -6.37 -9.95
N MET A 33 -0.48 -6.02 -10.24
CA MET A 33 -0.03 -5.61 -11.56
C MET A 33 1.33 -6.24 -11.81
N ASP A 34 1.31 -7.46 -12.37
CA ASP A 34 2.50 -8.29 -12.58
C ASP A 34 3.33 -8.48 -11.29
N GLU A 35 4.54 -7.93 -11.23
CA GLU A 35 5.44 -7.99 -10.06
C GLU A 35 5.25 -6.80 -9.10
N GLU A 36 4.26 -5.94 -9.37
CA GLU A 36 3.95 -4.73 -8.61
C GLU A 36 2.53 -4.77 -8.02
N ILE A 37 2.27 -3.88 -7.07
CA ILE A 37 0.93 -3.61 -6.54
C ILE A 37 0.56 -2.19 -6.93
N LYS A 38 -0.55 -2.05 -7.66
CA LYS A 38 -1.16 -0.75 -7.89
C LYS A 38 -1.98 -0.37 -6.67
N VAL A 39 -1.68 0.81 -6.14
CA VAL A 39 -2.39 1.40 -4.99
C VAL A 39 -3.21 2.57 -5.49
N LEU A 40 -4.54 2.46 -5.40
CA LEU A 40 -5.46 3.54 -5.71
C LEU A 40 -5.97 4.16 -4.41
N PHE A 41 -5.48 5.35 -4.05
CA PHE A 41 -5.98 6.07 -2.89
C PHE A 41 -7.36 6.67 -3.17
N HIS A 42 -8.30 6.49 -2.24
CA HIS A 42 -9.65 7.06 -2.35
C HIS A 42 -9.69 8.55 -2.01
N LYS A 43 -8.62 9.06 -1.39
CA LYS A 43 -8.40 10.47 -1.09
C LYS A 43 -7.04 10.91 -1.57
N LYS A 44 -6.87 12.21 -1.81
CA LYS A 44 -5.59 12.78 -2.20
C LYS A 44 -4.59 12.61 -1.06
N VAL A 45 -3.51 11.87 -1.33
CA VAL A 45 -2.37 11.74 -0.43
C VAL A 45 -1.25 12.64 -0.93
N GLU A 46 -0.77 13.54 -0.07
CA GLU A 46 0.32 14.44 -0.42
C GLU A 46 1.68 13.87 -0.05
N GLY A 47 2.69 14.22 -0.86
CA GLY A 47 4.08 13.94 -0.54
C GLY A 47 4.49 12.47 -0.69
N ILE A 48 3.86 11.76 -1.62
CA ILE A 48 4.36 10.49 -2.15
C ILE A 48 5.63 10.78 -2.96
N ALA A 49 6.73 10.14 -2.59
CA ALA A 49 8.00 10.25 -3.30
C ALA A 49 8.60 8.87 -3.57
N PRO A 50 9.28 8.69 -4.72
CA PRO A 50 10.01 7.45 -5.00
C PRO A 50 11.03 7.15 -3.90
N GLY A 51 11.16 5.87 -3.54
CA GLY A 51 12.03 5.41 -2.47
C GLY A 51 11.43 5.49 -1.07
N GLN A 52 10.24 6.09 -0.89
CA GLN A 52 9.45 5.91 0.33
C GLN A 52 8.88 4.49 0.40
N SER A 53 8.62 4.03 1.62
CA SER A 53 7.94 2.75 1.84
C SER A 53 6.42 2.97 1.94
N ALA A 54 5.65 2.15 1.23
CA ALA A 54 4.22 1.99 1.41
C ALA A 54 3.96 0.73 2.24
N VAL A 55 3.13 0.84 3.27
CA VAL A 55 2.72 -0.28 4.13
C VAL A 55 1.21 -0.40 4.11
N PHE A 56 0.72 -1.62 3.93
CA PHE A 56 -0.70 -1.95 3.78
C PHE A 56 -1.24 -2.57 5.06
N TYR A 57 -2.42 -2.13 5.50
CA TYR A 57 -3.06 -2.61 6.73
C TYR A 57 -4.49 -3.06 6.49
N GLU A 58 -4.87 -4.13 7.19
CA GLU A 58 -6.25 -4.60 7.35
C GLU A 58 -6.63 -4.45 8.82
N GLY A 59 -7.37 -3.39 9.14
CA GLY A 59 -7.65 -3.03 10.52
C GLY A 59 -6.36 -2.74 11.31
N LYS A 60 -5.96 -3.67 12.19
CA LYS A 60 -4.73 -3.56 12.99
C LYS A 60 -3.59 -4.44 12.48
N ASP A 61 -3.86 -5.31 11.51
CA ASP A 61 -2.89 -6.25 10.97
C ASP A 61 -2.11 -5.63 9.82
N VAL A 62 -0.81 -5.92 9.76
CA VAL A 62 0.04 -5.55 8.62
C VAL A 62 -0.13 -6.62 7.55
N LEU A 63 -0.60 -6.22 6.38
CA LEU A 63 -0.71 -7.11 5.21
C LEU A 63 0.66 -7.31 4.55
N GLY A 64 1.42 -6.22 4.44
CA GLY A 64 2.69 -6.18 3.76
C GLY A 64 3.12 -4.75 3.44
N GLY A 65 4.13 -4.62 2.59
CA GLY A 65 4.59 -3.33 2.12
C GLY A 65 5.62 -3.42 1.00
N GLY A 66 6.02 -2.27 0.49
CA GLY A 66 7.01 -2.19 -0.59
C GLY A 66 7.59 -0.79 -0.70
N PHE A 67 8.51 -0.64 -1.63
CA PHE A 67 9.04 0.67 -2.00
C PHE A 67 8.20 1.26 -3.12
N ILE A 68 7.91 2.55 -3.01
CA ILE A 68 7.23 3.29 -4.06
C ILE A 68 8.23 3.50 -5.19
N ALA A 69 7.99 2.82 -6.31
CA ALA A 69 8.72 3.02 -7.55
C ALA A 69 8.32 4.38 -8.16
N LYS A 70 9.23 4.95 -8.96
CA LYS A 70 8.96 6.17 -9.72
C LYS A 70 8.07 5.79 -10.90
N GLN A 71 6.97 6.51 -11.11
CA GLN A 71 6.25 6.47 -12.39
C GLN A 71 7.16 6.92 -13.53
#